data_AF-A0A7K8XSS3-F1
#
_entry.id   AF-A0A7K8XSS3-F1
#
_cell.length_a   1.000
_cell.length_b   1.000
_cell.length_c   1.000
_cell.angle_alpha   90.00
_cell.angle_beta   90.00
_cell.angle_gamma   90.00
#
_symmetry.space_group_name_H-M   'P 1'
#
loop_
_entity.id
_entity.type
_entity.pdbx_description
1 polymer ?
#
loop_
_entity_poly.entity_id
_entity_poly.type
_entity_poly.pdbx_seq_one_letter_code
_entity_poly.pdbx_strand_id
1 'polypeptide(L)'
;EVLQNHVLEAKVFHTEYGTGVAILTGAHRFSLATNIDDLKLRRMPEVPGLQKPPSCWAVLSQDRVTIVLLAVGQDLYLLDNTSCSVVLLLHTMPLPPSPSSLPPQEKLCEFNSSSRAPPKQMVCGIMRVGRTSLGCTLAAALPSSSPWALLQSPAVGRNGGEQVLVNAHLGQLFISGVCFPLHLAEASQEIFKIASMAPGALLLEAQKEYEKESQKADEYLREIKDQNLLPKAVSQCIEAAGYEHEPDTQKSLLRAASFGKCFIDKFPPESFVRMCQDLRVLNAIRDYQIGIPLTFTQYKRLTIEVLLDRLVLRRLYPLAIRICEYLRLSEIQGVSRILAHWACYKVQQKDKSDEEVAHAINQKLGDTPGISYSEIAARAYDCGRTELAIKLLEYEPRSGEQVPLLLKMKRSKLALSKAIESGDTDLVYTVVLHLKNELNRGTFFMTLQNQPVALSLYRQFCKHQERETLKDLYNQDDSHQELGNFHVHSSYS
;
A
#
# COMPACT_ATOMS: atom_id res chain seq x y z
N GLU A 1 36.18 -29.84 21.33
CA GLU A 1 35.06 -29.60 20.39
C GLU A 1 35.39 -28.62 19.27
N VAL A 2 35.68 -27.34 19.53
CA VAL A 2 36.10 -26.40 18.45
C VAL A 2 37.37 -26.86 17.73
N LEU A 3 38.36 -27.38 18.47
CA LEU A 3 39.58 -27.99 17.91
C LEU A 3 39.34 -29.32 17.18
N GLN A 4 38.22 -30.00 17.45
CA GLN A 4 37.91 -31.33 16.89
C GLN A 4 37.03 -31.25 15.65
N ASN A 5 36.15 -30.24 15.55
CA ASN A 5 35.13 -30.15 14.52
C ASN A 5 35.42 -29.09 13.44
N HIS A 6 36.58 -28.41 13.51
CA HIS A 6 36.95 -27.25 12.68
C HIS A 6 35.95 -26.07 12.80
N VAL A 7 36.43 -24.85 12.55
CA VAL A 7 35.60 -23.64 12.55
C VAL A 7 35.09 -23.41 11.13
N LEU A 8 33.77 -23.34 10.95
CA LEU A 8 33.15 -22.97 9.68
C LEU A 8 33.11 -21.45 9.53
N GLU A 9 32.67 -20.76 10.57
CA GLU A 9 32.51 -19.30 10.57
C GLU A 9 32.65 -18.76 11.99
N ALA A 10 33.27 -17.60 12.14
CA ALA A 10 33.37 -16.90 13.42
C ALA A 10 32.95 -15.44 13.25
N LYS A 11 32.20 -14.92 14.22
CA LYS A 11 31.74 -13.53 14.24
C LYS A 11 32.16 -12.86 15.54
N VAL A 12 32.79 -11.70 15.41
CA VAL A 12 33.14 -10.84 16.53
C VAL A 12 31.94 -9.95 16.83
N PHE A 13 31.58 -9.82 18.09
CA PHE A 13 30.51 -8.94 18.57
C PHE A 13 31.00 -8.14 19.77
N HIS A 14 30.35 -7.02 20.04
CA HIS A 14 30.73 -6.14 21.14
C HIS A 14 29.62 -6.14 22.19
N THR A 15 30.02 -6.24 23.45
CA THR A 15 29.14 -6.18 24.63
C THR A 15 29.57 -5.04 25.53
N GLU A 16 28.75 -4.70 26.53
CA GLU A 16 29.14 -3.72 27.57
C GLU A 16 30.39 -4.13 28.36
N TYR A 17 30.73 -5.44 28.37
CA TYR A 17 31.84 -6.02 29.12
C TYR A 17 33.10 -6.27 28.27
N GLY A 18 33.07 -5.89 26.99
CA GLY A 18 34.18 -6.06 26.06
C GLY A 18 33.79 -6.78 24.76
N THR A 19 34.82 -7.15 23.99
CA THR A 19 34.66 -7.83 22.71
C THR A 19 34.49 -9.34 22.93
N GLY A 20 33.44 -9.91 22.35
CA GLY A 20 33.15 -11.33 22.34
C GLY A 20 33.29 -11.97 20.96
N VAL A 21 33.36 -13.30 20.91
CA VAL A 21 33.45 -14.09 19.69
C VAL A 21 32.43 -15.23 19.72
N ALA A 22 31.63 -15.33 18.67
CA ALA A 22 30.76 -16.46 18.40
C ALA A 22 31.36 -17.33 17.30
N ILE A 23 31.27 -18.64 17.47
CA ILE A 23 31.91 -19.63 16.60
C ILE A 23 30.86 -20.65 16.18
N LEU A 24 30.74 -20.87 14.88
CA LEU A 24 30.04 -21.98 14.27
C LEU A 24 31.04 -23.08 13.92
N THR A 25 30.85 -24.27 14.48
CA THR A 25 31.72 -25.44 14.25
C THR A 25 31.23 -26.29 13.07
N GLY A 26 32.09 -27.17 12.53
CA GLY A 26 31.74 -28.11 11.47
C GLY A 26 30.63 -29.12 11.82
N ALA A 27 30.35 -29.30 13.10
CA ALA A 27 29.20 -30.07 13.60
C ALA A 27 27.90 -29.22 13.69
N HIS A 28 27.88 -28.03 13.06
CA HIS A 28 26.76 -27.08 13.06
C HIS A 28 26.31 -26.62 14.46
N ARG A 29 27.23 -26.64 15.44
CA ARG A 29 27.00 -26.16 16.81
C ARG A 29 27.60 -24.79 17.02
N PHE A 30 26.90 -23.97 17.81
CA PHE A 30 27.32 -22.64 18.22
C PHE A 30 28.06 -22.66 19.57
N SER A 31 29.17 -21.94 19.64
CA SER A 31 29.89 -21.65 20.88
C SER A 31 30.16 -20.16 20.98
N LEU A 32 30.04 -19.61 22.17
CA LEU A 32 30.12 -18.17 22.43
C LEU A 32 31.13 -17.88 23.54
N ALA A 33 32.02 -16.93 23.33
CA ALA A 33 32.79 -16.28 24.38
C ALA A 33 32.39 -14.80 24.43
N THR A 34 32.01 -14.30 25.60
CA THR A 34 31.58 -12.91 25.79
C THR A 34 32.76 -11.94 25.97
N ASN A 35 33.96 -12.47 26.26
CA ASN A 35 35.18 -11.70 26.42
C ASN A 35 36.36 -12.47 25.79
N ILE A 36 37.17 -11.79 24.97
CA ILE A 36 38.36 -12.34 24.33
C ILE A 36 39.54 -12.44 25.30
N ASP A 37 39.62 -11.57 26.33
CA ASP A 37 40.70 -11.56 27.31
C ASP A 37 40.60 -12.73 28.31
N ASP A 38 39.37 -13.16 28.63
CA ASP A 38 39.07 -14.39 29.40
C ASP A 38 38.21 -15.33 28.55
N LEU A 39 38.87 -16.05 27.64
CA LEU A 39 38.23 -16.87 26.61
C LEU A 39 37.55 -18.11 27.20
N LYS A 40 36.35 -17.93 27.75
CA LYS A 40 35.46 -19.01 28.22
C LYS A 40 34.38 -19.29 27.19
N LEU A 41 34.66 -20.26 26.32
CA LEU A 41 33.69 -20.73 25.33
C LEU A 41 32.55 -21.49 26.02
N ARG A 42 31.35 -20.93 25.98
CA ARG A 42 30.10 -21.59 26.36
C ARG A 42 29.44 -22.20 25.13
N ARG A 43 28.99 -23.44 25.26
CA ARG A 43 28.18 -24.11 24.24
C ARG A 43 26.75 -23.60 24.30
N MET A 44 26.19 -23.23 23.15
CA MET A 44 24.78 -22.86 23.03
C MET A 44 23.90 -24.11 22.87
N PRO A 45 22.59 -24.04 23.15
CA PRO A 45 21.65 -25.13 22.93
C PRO A 45 21.66 -25.64 21.47
N GLU A 46 21.37 -26.91 21.30
CA GLU A 46 21.28 -27.51 19.95
C GLU A 46 19.98 -27.10 19.26
N VAL A 47 20.07 -26.81 17.96
CA VAL A 47 18.91 -26.56 17.11
C VAL A 47 18.35 -27.91 16.64
N PRO A 48 17.08 -28.24 16.91
CA PRO A 48 16.49 -29.50 16.49
C PRO A 48 16.55 -29.68 14.96
N GLY A 49 17.14 -30.78 14.49
CA GLY A 49 17.13 -31.15 13.06
C GLY A 49 18.16 -30.44 12.17
N LEU A 50 19.14 -29.72 12.74
CA LEU A 50 20.16 -29.01 11.97
C LEU A 50 21.22 -29.98 11.38
N GLN A 51 20.99 -30.46 10.16
CA GLN A 51 21.89 -31.38 9.43
C GLN A 51 22.82 -30.68 8.42
N LYS A 52 22.61 -29.38 8.19
CA LYS A 52 23.35 -28.53 7.25
C LYS A 52 23.69 -27.21 7.93
N PRO A 53 24.71 -26.45 7.46
CA PRO A 53 24.99 -25.14 8.03
C PRO A 53 23.77 -24.22 7.84
N PRO A 54 23.47 -23.33 8.81
CA PRO A 54 22.35 -22.40 8.72
C PRO A 54 22.52 -21.47 7.50
N SER A 55 21.41 -21.09 6.90
CA SER A 55 21.37 -20.20 5.72
C SER A 55 21.96 -18.82 6.02
N CYS A 56 21.74 -18.33 7.24
CA CYS A 56 22.44 -17.19 7.83
C CYS A 56 22.29 -17.22 9.36
N TRP A 57 23.18 -16.52 10.07
CA TRP A 57 23.08 -16.36 11.52
C TRP A 57 23.75 -15.05 11.99
N ALA A 58 23.35 -14.54 13.15
CA ALA A 58 23.91 -13.34 13.77
C ALA A 58 23.90 -13.46 15.29
N VAL A 59 24.83 -12.73 15.93
CA VAL A 59 24.88 -12.58 17.39
C VAL A 59 24.20 -11.28 17.75
N LEU A 60 23.21 -11.35 18.62
CA LEU A 60 22.52 -10.21 19.21
C LEU A 60 22.99 -10.08 20.65
N SER A 61 23.58 -8.95 20.99
CA SER A 61 23.93 -8.64 22.38
C SER A 61 23.15 -7.40 22.80
N GLN A 62 22.24 -7.57 23.75
CA GLN A 62 21.52 -6.47 24.38
C GLN A 62 21.66 -6.61 25.89
N ASP A 63 22.23 -5.58 26.53
CA ASP A 63 22.60 -5.57 27.94
C ASP A 63 23.48 -6.78 28.34
N ARG A 64 22.98 -7.65 29.23
CA ARG A 64 23.66 -8.85 29.76
C ARG A 64 23.34 -10.13 29.00
N VAL A 65 22.48 -10.08 27.99
CA VAL A 65 22.00 -11.27 27.28
C VAL A 65 22.61 -11.30 25.89
N THR A 66 23.30 -12.38 25.58
CA THR A 66 23.82 -12.65 24.25
C THR A 66 23.08 -13.83 23.65
N ILE A 67 22.44 -13.57 22.52
CA ILE A 67 21.55 -14.48 21.83
C ILE A 67 22.10 -14.72 20.43
N VAL A 68 22.00 -15.94 19.92
CA VAL A 68 22.32 -16.26 18.53
C VAL A 68 21.00 -16.46 17.77
N LEU A 69 20.75 -15.61 16.78
CA LEU A 69 19.64 -15.78 15.85
C LEU A 69 20.16 -16.50 14.60
N LEU A 70 19.46 -17.55 14.17
CA LEU A 70 19.84 -18.33 12.99
C LEU A 70 18.62 -18.67 12.13
N ALA A 71 18.82 -18.68 10.82
CA ALA A 71 17.82 -19.06 9.84
C ALA A 71 18.18 -20.41 9.22
N VAL A 72 17.22 -21.32 9.20
CA VAL A 72 17.36 -22.66 8.61
C VAL A 72 16.20 -22.85 7.64
N GLY A 73 16.46 -22.64 6.35
CA GLY A 73 15.40 -22.67 5.34
C GLY A 73 14.38 -21.55 5.55
N GLN A 74 13.14 -21.91 5.92
CA GLN A 74 12.04 -20.97 6.18
C GLN A 74 11.85 -20.64 7.66
N ASP A 75 12.53 -21.36 8.55
CA ASP A 75 12.35 -21.24 9.99
C ASP A 75 13.45 -20.39 10.62
N LEU A 76 13.07 -19.60 11.62
CA LEU A 76 13.99 -18.81 12.44
C LEU A 76 14.07 -19.41 13.84
N TYR A 77 15.29 -19.55 14.34
CA TYR A 77 15.57 -20.03 15.68
C TYR A 77 16.35 -18.98 16.46
N LEU A 78 15.96 -18.84 17.72
CA LEU A 78 16.61 -17.97 18.68
C LEU A 78 17.26 -18.86 19.75
N LEU A 79 18.59 -18.79 19.83
CA LEU A 79 19.39 -19.50 20.82
C LEU A 79 19.81 -18.51 21.91
N ASP A 80 19.22 -18.64 23.08
CA ASP A 80 19.76 -18.04 24.30
C ASP A 80 20.70 -19.04 25.00
N ASN A 81 21.38 -18.62 26.06
CA ASN A 81 22.28 -19.43 26.87
C ASN A 81 21.66 -20.74 27.38
N THR A 82 20.32 -20.82 27.48
CA THR A 82 19.62 -21.97 28.10
C THR A 82 18.58 -22.63 27.20
N SER A 83 18.07 -21.95 26.19
CA SER A 83 16.95 -22.44 25.37
C SER A 83 17.12 -22.15 23.88
N CYS A 84 16.59 -23.07 23.07
CA CYS A 84 16.33 -22.84 21.65
C CYS A 84 14.83 -22.60 21.47
N SER A 85 14.46 -21.44 20.93
CA SER A 85 13.07 -21.04 20.68
C SER A 85 12.83 -20.85 19.19
N VAL A 86 11.76 -21.42 18.65
CA VAL A 86 11.33 -21.18 17.27
C VAL A 86 10.59 -19.84 17.21
N VAL A 87 11.01 -18.97 16.28
CA VAL A 87 10.37 -17.67 16.05
C VAL A 87 9.32 -17.84 14.95
N LEU A 88 8.04 -17.78 15.33
CA LEU A 88 6.94 -17.82 14.38
C LEU A 88 6.82 -16.48 13.64
N LEU A 89 7.04 -16.51 12.32
CA LEU A 89 6.78 -15.38 11.45
C LEU A 89 5.27 -15.26 11.20
N LEU A 90 4.69 -14.08 11.43
CA LEU A 90 3.26 -13.78 11.26
C LEU A 90 2.69 -14.04 9.83
N HIS A 91 3.53 -14.43 8.88
CA HIS A 91 3.16 -14.67 7.49
C HIS A 91 2.58 -16.07 7.21
N THR A 92 2.57 -16.99 8.18
CA THR A 92 2.11 -18.39 7.99
C THR A 92 0.68 -18.68 8.44
N MET A 93 -0.12 -17.66 8.77
CA MET A 93 -1.54 -17.89 9.04
C MET A 93 -2.30 -18.13 7.71
N PRO A 94 -3.01 -19.26 7.56
CA PRO A 94 -3.84 -19.49 6.38
C PRO A 94 -4.90 -18.39 6.24
N LEU A 95 -5.14 -17.97 5.00
CA LEU A 95 -6.20 -17.03 4.63
C LEU A 95 -7.54 -17.47 5.27
N PRO A 96 -8.20 -16.63 6.10
CA PRO A 96 -9.57 -16.92 6.48
C PRO A 96 -10.49 -16.77 5.25
N PRO A 97 -11.56 -17.57 5.14
CA PRO A 97 -12.55 -17.41 4.08
C PRO A 97 -13.23 -16.03 4.18
N SER A 98 -13.62 -15.52 3.01
CA SER A 98 -14.21 -14.19 2.74
C SER A 98 -15.15 -13.64 3.82
N PRO A 99 -15.06 -12.35 4.21
CA PRO A 99 -15.98 -11.77 5.18
C PRO A 99 -17.21 -11.16 4.47
N SER A 100 -18.31 -11.90 4.46
CA SER A 100 -19.64 -11.28 4.55
C SER A 100 -19.90 -10.93 6.02
N SER A 101 -20.28 -9.68 6.28
CA SER A 101 -20.76 -9.15 7.57
C SER A 101 -19.79 -9.15 8.77
N LEU A 102 -18.90 -8.16 8.86
CA LEU A 102 -18.33 -7.71 10.15
C LEU A 102 -18.28 -6.17 10.19
N PRO A 103 -18.51 -5.54 11.37
CA PRO A 103 -18.57 -4.08 11.51
C PRO A 103 -17.19 -3.43 11.32
N PRO A 104 -17.11 -2.12 11.03
CA PRO A 104 -15.86 -1.45 10.73
C PRO A 104 -15.02 -1.31 12.01
N GLN A 105 -14.08 -2.22 12.22
CA GLN A 105 -12.93 -1.97 13.09
C GLN A 105 -11.88 -1.19 12.29
N GLU A 106 -11.35 -0.12 12.88
CA GLU A 106 -10.21 0.63 12.34
C GLU A 106 -9.01 -0.31 12.22
N LYS A 107 -8.80 -0.85 11.02
CA LYS A 107 -7.64 -1.69 10.70
C LYS A 107 -6.42 -0.78 10.56
N LEU A 108 -5.62 -0.69 11.63
CA LEU A 108 -4.41 0.14 11.67
C LEU A 108 -3.17 -0.53 11.05
N CYS A 109 -3.23 -1.83 10.74
CA CYS A 109 -2.17 -2.62 10.14
C CYS A 109 -2.74 -3.67 9.16
N GLU A 110 -1.99 -4.02 8.11
CA GLU A 110 -2.38 -5.06 7.13
C GLU A 110 -2.56 -6.44 7.79
N PHE A 111 -1.89 -6.68 8.91
CA PHE A 111 -1.95 -7.90 9.70
C PHE A 111 -2.64 -7.61 11.04
N ASN A 112 -3.45 -8.57 11.50
CA ASN A 112 -4.15 -8.47 12.77
C ASN A 112 -3.15 -8.67 13.91
N SER A 113 -2.40 -7.62 14.26
CA SER A 113 -1.71 -7.58 15.53
C SER A 113 -2.81 -7.55 16.60
N SER A 114 -2.95 -8.59 17.40
CA SER A 114 -3.91 -8.69 18.52
C SER A 114 -3.76 -7.60 19.61
N SER A 115 -2.97 -6.56 19.34
CA SER A 115 -2.81 -5.33 20.11
C SER A 115 -3.95 -4.34 19.83
N ARG A 116 -4.59 -3.84 20.90
CA ARG A 116 -5.61 -2.79 20.86
C ARG A 116 -5.03 -1.36 20.86
N ALA A 117 -3.70 -1.21 20.83
CA ALA A 117 -3.03 0.09 20.87
C ALA A 117 -2.58 0.53 19.46
N PRO A 118 -2.80 1.79 19.05
CA PRO A 118 -2.31 2.29 17.78
C PRO A 118 -0.77 2.35 17.77
N PRO A 119 -0.09 1.85 16.72
CA PRO A 119 1.35 1.98 16.62
C PRO A 119 1.72 3.46 16.46
N LYS A 120 2.35 4.04 17.48
CA LYS A 120 2.90 5.39 17.41
C LYS A 120 4.19 5.34 16.59
N GLN A 121 4.03 5.39 15.27
CA GLN A 121 5.03 5.77 14.28
C GLN A 121 6.33 4.94 14.27
N MET A 122 6.39 3.91 13.42
CA MET A 122 7.66 3.28 13.04
C MET A 122 8.40 4.20 12.06
N VAL A 123 9.41 4.91 12.55
CA VAL A 123 10.37 5.67 11.73
C VAL A 123 11.57 4.77 11.47
N CYS A 124 11.79 4.36 10.22
CA CYS A 124 13.03 3.73 9.79
C CYS A 124 13.89 4.80 9.09
N GLY A 125 14.68 5.53 9.88
CA GLY A 125 15.64 6.50 9.37
C GLY A 125 17.05 5.92 9.36
N ILE A 126 17.72 5.94 8.21
CA ILE A 126 19.18 5.72 8.15
C ILE A 126 19.82 7.12 8.18
N MET A 127 20.33 7.54 9.34
CA MET A 127 21.24 8.70 9.40
C MET A 127 22.68 8.20 9.25
N ARG A 128 23.39 8.70 8.24
CA ARG A 128 24.87 8.67 8.22
C ARG A 128 25.36 9.78 9.15
N VAL A 129 25.93 9.43 10.30
CA VAL A 129 26.88 10.32 10.99
C VAL A 129 28.27 9.90 10.55
N GLY A 130 29.08 10.90 10.17
CA GLY A 130 30.38 10.72 9.54
C GLY A 130 31.37 9.92 10.39
N ARG A 131 32.35 9.36 9.66
CA ARG A 131 33.63 8.75 10.09
C ARG A 131 33.85 8.68 11.61
N THR A 132 34.04 7.45 12.09
CA THR A 132 34.40 6.97 13.44
C THR A 132 33.22 6.75 14.41
N SER A 133 33.11 5.49 14.87
CA SER A 133 32.12 4.90 15.81
C SER A 133 30.66 4.81 15.32
N LEU A 134 30.21 3.58 15.12
CA LEU A 134 28.82 3.21 14.80
C LEU A 134 27.97 3.24 16.08
N GLY A 135 27.11 4.24 16.20
CA GLY A 135 26.03 4.28 17.20
C GLY A 135 24.78 4.90 16.58
N CYS A 136 23.74 4.09 16.34
CA CYS A 136 22.39 4.58 16.04
C CYS A 136 21.55 4.41 17.30
N THR A 137 21.18 5.51 17.94
CA THR A 137 20.29 5.54 19.11
C THR A 137 18.83 5.56 18.65
N LEU A 138 18.04 4.59 19.10
CA LEU A 138 16.58 4.60 18.98
C LEU A 138 15.99 5.19 20.27
N ALA A 139 15.41 6.38 20.21
CA ALA A 139 14.75 7.00 21.35
C ALA A 139 13.30 6.49 21.47
N ALA A 140 13.00 5.73 22.52
CA ALA A 140 11.63 5.39 22.92
C ALA A 140 11.24 6.27 24.13
N ALA A 141 10.22 7.11 23.98
CA ALA A 141 9.67 7.90 25.09
C ALA A 141 8.49 7.15 25.75
N LEU A 142 8.60 6.89 27.05
CA LEU A 142 7.51 6.42 27.92
C LEU A 142 6.77 7.61 28.58
N PRO A 143 5.53 7.41 29.06
CA PRO A 143 4.66 8.50 29.45
C PRO A 143 4.94 8.98 30.88
N SER A 144 5.38 10.22 31.03
CA SER A 144 5.13 10.99 32.26
C SER A 144 5.09 12.49 31.98
N SER A 145 4.23 13.17 32.74
CA SER A 145 3.81 14.57 32.60
C SER A 145 4.94 15.60 32.78
N SER A 146 5.20 16.36 31.70
CA SER A 146 5.92 17.66 31.64
C SER A 146 7.45 17.62 31.89
N PRO A 147 8.22 18.66 31.50
CA PRO A 147 8.93 18.62 30.23
C PRO A 147 10.48 18.74 30.36
N TRP A 148 11.18 18.30 29.30
CA TRP A 148 12.63 18.45 29.01
C TRP A 148 13.65 18.15 30.14
N ALA A 149 14.21 16.93 30.14
CA ALA A 149 15.56 16.69 30.65
C ALA A 149 16.16 15.41 30.02
N LEU A 150 17.28 15.58 29.32
CA LEU A 150 18.23 14.50 29.00
C LEU A 150 18.77 13.95 30.32
N LEU A 151 18.69 12.63 30.57
CA LEU A 151 19.63 11.91 31.44
C LEU A 151 19.49 10.39 31.31
N GLN A 152 20.63 9.75 31.56
CA GLN A 152 21.00 8.36 31.32
C GLN A 152 20.30 7.36 32.26
N SER A 153 20.17 6.11 31.78
CA SER A 153 19.86 4.83 32.48
C SER A 153 18.41 4.32 32.37
N PRO A 154 18.18 3.04 31.95
CA PRO A 154 16.87 2.40 32.08
C PRO A 154 16.79 1.62 33.40
N ALA A 155 15.72 1.88 34.16
CA ALA A 155 15.33 1.11 35.32
C ALA A 155 14.59 -0.17 34.90
N VAL A 156 14.98 -1.27 35.54
CA VAL A 156 14.40 -2.61 35.43
C VAL A 156 12.95 -2.61 35.95
N GLY A 157 12.01 -3.07 35.10
CA GLY A 157 10.65 -3.43 35.48
C GLY A 157 10.38 -4.90 35.21
N ARG A 158 10.47 -5.74 36.26
CA ARG A 158 10.05 -7.15 36.26
C ARG A 158 8.53 -7.26 36.04
N ASN A 159 8.14 -7.98 34.99
CA ASN A 159 7.06 -8.97 34.93
C ASN A 159 6.36 -8.95 33.55
N GLY A 160 6.35 -10.11 32.90
CA GLY A 160 5.43 -10.41 31.79
C GLY A 160 6.06 -10.32 30.41
N GLY A 161 6.49 -11.48 29.88
CA GLY A 161 6.67 -11.81 28.46
C GLY A 161 7.26 -10.72 27.57
N GLU A 162 8.57 -10.78 27.32
CA GLU A 162 9.20 -10.04 26.22
C GLU A 162 8.59 -10.50 24.88
N GLN A 163 7.59 -9.76 24.40
CA GLN A 163 7.14 -9.88 23.03
C GLN A 163 8.11 -9.13 22.13
N VAL A 164 9.06 -9.85 21.56
CA VAL A 164 9.87 -9.37 20.45
C VAL A 164 8.94 -9.20 19.24
N LEU A 165 8.64 -7.94 18.90
CA LEU A 165 7.89 -7.59 17.69
C LEU A 165 8.75 -7.85 16.46
N VAL A 166 8.64 -9.06 15.90
CA VAL A 166 9.27 -9.43 14.63
C VAL A 166 8.36 -8.99 13.49
N ASN A 167 8.65 -7.83 12.89
CA ASN A 167 7.98 -7.44 11.66
C ASN A 167 8.71 -8.08 10.47
N ALA A 168 8.32 -9.29 10.10
CA ALA A 168 8.77 -9.92 8.87
C ALA A 168 7.99 -9.40 7.68
N HIS A 169 8.26 -8.15 7.32
CA HIS A 169 8.15 -7.74 5.94
C HIS A 169 9.54 -7.34 5.47
N LEU A 170 9.84 -7.58 4.19
CA LEU A 170 10.94 -6.95 3.44
C LEU A 170 12.27 -7.69 3.35
N GLY A 171 12.37 -8.99 3.64
CA GLY A 171 13.68 -9.67 3.50
C GLY A 171 14.79 -9.00 4.33
N GLN A 172 14.41 -8.24 5.35
CA GLN A 172 15.26 -7.72 6.39
C GLN A 172 14.52 -7.96 7.70
N LEU A 173 15.17 -8.69 8.60
CA LEU A 173 14.77 -8.72 10.00
C LEU A 173 15.24 -7.39 10.62
N PHE A 174 14.40 -6.78 11.46
CA PHE A 174 14.84 -5.71 12.36
C PHE A 174 14.56 -6.22 13.77
N ILE A 175 15.62 -6.53 14.51
CA ILE A 175 15.57 -6.87 15.93
C ILE A 175 16.59 -5.97 16.62
N SER A 176 16.11 -5.18 17.60
CA SER A 176 16.91 -4.34 18.51
C SER A 176 18.20 -3.72 17.92
N GLY A 177 18.08 -2.91 16.88
CA GLY A 177 19.21 -2.13 16.36
C GLY A 177 20.18 -2.87 15.42
N VAL A 178 19.87 -4.10 15.00
CA VAL A 178 20.67 -4.83 13.99
C VAL A 178 19.89 -4.97 12.69
N CYS A 179 20.41 -4.38 11.61
CA CYS A 179 19.86 -4.50 10.25
C CYS A 179 20.39 -5.79 9.60
N PHE A 180 19.49 -6.68 9.21
CA PHE A 180 19.86 -7.94 8.54
C PHE A 180 19.74 -7.79 7.02
N PRO A 181 20.80 -8.02 6.23
CA PRO A 181 20.64 -8.28 4.81
C PRO A 181 20.29 -9.76 4.59
N LEU A 182 19.06 -10.12 4.22
CA LEU A 182 18.86 -11.40 3.54
C LEU A 182 19.26 -11.25 2.08
N HIS A 183 20.10 -12.20 1.63
CA HIS A 183 20.38 -12.54 0.23
C HIS A 183 20.56 -11.33 -0.71
N LEU A 184 21.76 -10.73 -0.68
CA LEU A 184 22.21 -9.88 -1.78
C LEU A 184 22.14 -10.71 -3.07
N ALA A 185 21.45 -10.20 -4.08
CA ALA A 185 21.37 -10.87 -5.37
C ALA A 185 22.78 -11.06 -5.95
N GLU A 186 23.01 -12.21 -6.61
CA GLU A 186 24.30 -12.58 -7.21
C GLU A 186 24.88 -11.44 -8.07
N ALA A 187 24.03 -10.74 -8.83
CA ALA A 187 24.43 -9.60 -9.67
C ALA A 187 25.04 -8.41 -8.89
N SER A 188 24.55 -8.09 -7.68
CA SER A 188 25.14 -7.02 -6.85
C SER A 188 26.43 -7.51 -6.17
N GLN A 189 26.45 -8.77 -5.70
CA GLN A 189 27.65 -9.37 -5.12
C GLN A 189 28.81 -9.43 -6.11
N GLU A 190 28.54 -9.81 -7.36
CA GLU A 190 29.54 -9.86 -8.42
C GLU A 190 30.12 -8.49 -8.75
N ILE A 191 29.34 -7.41 -8.66
CA ILE A 191 29.84 -6.06 -8.99
C ILE A 191 30.66 -5.45 -7.84
N PHE A 192 30.23 -5.63 -6.59
CA PHE A 192 30.87 -4.99 -5.43
C PHE A 192 31.92 -5.84 -4.72
N LYS A 193 32.17 -7.07 -5.18
CA LYS A 193 33.27 -7.89 -4.66
C LYS A 193 34.61 -7.20 -4.91
N ILE A 194 35.46 -7.15 -3.88
CA ILE A 194 36.81 -6.56 -3.96
C ILE A 194 37.59 -7.31 -5.05
N ALA A 195 38.20 -6.56 -5.98
CA ALA A 195 38.92 -7.08 -7.14
C ALA A 195 38.06 -8.01 -8.03
N SER A 196 36.76 -7.71 -8.18
CA SER A 196 35.90 -8.44 -9.10
C SER A 196 36.29 -8.18 -10.55
N MET A 197 36.50 -9.26 -11.30
CA MET A 197 36.66 -9.25 -12.76
C MET A 197 35.32 -9.53 -13.47
N ALA A 198 34.19 -9.37 -12.78
CA ALA A 198 32.88 -9.53 -13.39
C ALA A 198 32.65 -8.46 -14.46
N PRO A 199 31.94 -8.77 -15.57
CA PRO A 199 31.78 -7.84 -16.67
C PRO A 199 31.03 -6.57 -16.25
N GLY A 200 30.07 -6.66 -15.32
CA GLY A 200 29.42 -5.48 -14.72
C GLY A 200 30.36 -4.62 -13.85
N ALA A 201 31.30 -5.24 -13.12
CA ALA A 201 32.28 -4.53 -12.30
C ALA A 201 33.28 -3.75 -13.18
N LEU A 202 33.81 -4.40 -14.23
CA LEU A 202 34.71 -3.78 -15.19
C LEU A 202 34.04 -2.60 -15.91
N LEU A 203 32.76 -2.73 -16.27
CA LEU A 203 32.01 -1.64 -16.91
C LEU A 203 31.79 -0.45 -15.95
N LEU A 204 31.56 -0.72 -14.66
CA LEU A 204 31.43 0.31 -13.65
C LEU A 204 32.77 1.06 -13.43
N GLU A 205 33.88 0.34 -13.37
CA GLU A 205 35.21 0.96 -13.27
C GLU A 205 35.60 1.72 -14.55
N ALA A 206 35.27 1.18 -15.73
CA ALA A 206 35.44 1.89 -17.00
C ALA A 206 34.69 3.23 -17.01
N GLN A 207 33.45 3.24 -16.51
CA GLN A 207 32.65 4.47 -16.41
C GLN A 207 33.22 5.48 -15.41
N LYS A 208 33.75 5.02 -14.26
CA LYS A 208 34.43 5.90 -13.29
C LYS A 208 35.72 6.49 -13.86
N GLU A 209 36.52 5.71 -14.58
CA GLU A 209 37.74 6.20 -15.23
C GLU A 209 37.42 7.15 -16.40
N TYR A 210 36.30 6.92 -17.09
CA TYR A 210 35.79 7.84 -18.11
C TYR A 210 35.37 9.20 -17.51
N GLU A 211 34.68 9.21 -16.37
CA GLU A 211 34.38 10.45 -15.63
C GLU A 211 35.65 11.21 -15.18
N LYS A 212 36.78 10.52 -15.04
CA LYS A 212 38.09 11.12 -14.73
C LYS A 212 38.92 11.50 -15.97
N GLU A 213 38.36 11.35 -17.17
CA GLU A 213 39.06 11.59 -18.46
C GLU A 213 40.34 10.75 -18.63
N SER A 214 40.36 9.56 -18.02
CA SER A 214 41.50 8.64 -18.02
C SER A 214 41.45 7.66 -19.21
N GLN A 215 42.59 7.43 -19.88
CA GLN A 215 42.69 6.48 -21.00
C GLN A 215 42.36 5.03 -20.59
N LYS A 216 42.50 4.70 -19.30
CA LYS A 216 42.19 3.37 -18.75
C LYS A 216 40.74 2.93 -19.00
N ALA A 217 39.84 3.88 -19.19
CA ALA A 217 38.46 3.58 -19.56
C ALA A 217 38.37 2.78 -20.87
N ASP A 218 39.18 3.11 -21.87
CA ASP A 218 39.20 2.40 -23.17
C ASP A 218 39.83 1.00 -23.03
N GLU A 219 40.81 0.83 -22.15
CA GLU A 219 41.43 -0.48 -21.86
C GLU A 219 40.40 -1.46 -21.31
N TYR A 220 39.64 -1.07 -20.28
CA TYR A 220 38.57 -1.90 -19.71
C TYR A 220 37.44 -2.16 -20.72
N LEU A 221 37.13 -1.19 -21.57
CA LEU A 221 36.07 -1.34 -22.57
C LEU A 221 36.46 -2.33 -23.67
N ARG A 222 37.73 -2.27 -24.13
CA ARG A 222 38.28 -3.25 -25.07
C ARG A 222 38.27 -4.65 -24.47
N GLU A 223 38.69 -4.81 -23.22
CA GLU A 223 38.67 -6.12 -22.55
C GLU A 223 37.26 -6.74 -22.53
N ILE A 224 36.23 -5.95 -22.21
CA ILE A 224 34.84 -6.41 -22.23
C ILE A 224 34.35 -6.71 -23.66
N LYS A 225 34.77 -5.90 -24.64
CA LYS A 225 34.36 -6.02 -26.04
C LYS A 225 35.00 -7.21 -26.73
N ASP A 226 36.29 -7.46 -26.48
CA ASP A 226 37.05 -8.59 -27.03
C ASP A 226 36.46 -9.93 -26.56
N GLN A 227 35.91 -9.97 -25.35
CA GLN A 227 35.21 -11.13 -24.80
C GLN A 227 33.74 -11.23 -25.24
N ASN A 228 33.21 -10.28 -26.02
CA ASN A 228 31.78 -10.17 -26.40
C ASN A 228 30.80 -10.16 -25.20
N LEU A 229 31.26 -9.74 -24.01
CA LEU A 229 30.45 -9.74 -22.78
C LEU A 229 29.73 -8.42 -22.51
N LEU A 230 29.86 -7.44 -23.41
CA LEU A 230 29.30 -6.10 -23.22
C LEU A 230 27.77 -6.07 -22.98
N PRO A 231 26.93 -6.83 -23.72
CA PRO A 231 25.50 -6.89 -23.42
C PRO A 231 25.20 -7.47 -22.03
N LYS A 232 25.97 -8.49 -21.61
CA LYS A 232 25.87 -9.09 -20.27
C LYS A 232 26.26 -8.08 -19.19
N ALA A 233 27.34 -7.34 -19.39
CA ALA A 233 27.79 -6.27 -18.49
C ALA A 233 26.70 -5.23 -18.25
N VAL A 234 26.07 -4.74 -19.33
CA VAL A 234 24.98 -3.76 -19.25
C VAL A 234 23.78 -4.34 -18.51
N SER A 235 23.38 -5.58 -18.81
CA SER A 235 22.27 -6.24 -18.11
C SER A 235 22.53 -6.42 -16.61
N GLN A 236 23.76 -6.80 -16.23
CA GLN A 236 24.16 -6.96 -14.83
C GLN A 236 24.13 -5.62 -14.08
N CYS A 237 24.63 -4.53 -14.69
CA CYS A 237 24.55 -3.20 -14.07
C CYS A 237 23.10 -2.72 -13.89
N ILE A 238 22.22 -2.99 -14.86
CA ILE A 238 20.79 -2.66 -14.75
C ILE A 238 20.14 -3.45 -13.61
N GLU A 239 20.36 -4.78 -13.54
CA GLU A 239 19.78 -5.62 -12.51
C GLU A 239 20.32 -5.29 -11.11
N ALA A 240 21.63 -5.10 -10.97
CA ALA A 240 22.25 -4.72 -9.72
C ALA A 240 21.69 -3.39 -9.19
N ALA A 241 21.43 -2.41 -10.06
CA ALA A 241 20.80 -1.16 -9.65
C ALA A 241 19.42 -1.38 -8.98
N GLY A 242 18.67 -2.41 -9.38
CA GLY A 242 17.40 -2.78 -8.75
C GLY A 242 17.54 -3.23 -7.30
N TYR A 243 18.64 -3.92 -6.96
CA TYR A 243 18.88 -4.46 -5.63
C TYR A 243 19.53 -3.46 -4.67
N GLU A 244 20.15 -2.41 -5.20
CA GLU A 244 20.70 -1.32 -4.40
C GLU A 244 19.60 -0.43 -3.80
N HIS A 245 19.86 0.11 -2.62
CA HIS A 245 18.95 1.01 -1.90
C HIS A 245 19.42 2.47 -1.88
N GLU A 246 20.72 2.72 -2.04
CA GLU A 246 21.29 4.08 -2.03
C GLU A 246 21.11 4.73 -3.42
N PRO A 247 20.45 5.91 -3.51
CA PRO A 247 20.17 6.53 -4.81
C PRO A 247 21.43 6.87 -5.62
N ASP A 248 22.55 7.14 -4.97
CA ASP A 248 23.79 7.50 -5.64
C ASP A 248 24.48 6.27 -6.25
N THR A 249 24.45 5.12 -5.57
CA THR A 249 24.97 3.87 -6.13
C THR A 249 24.10 3.39 -7.30
N GLN A 250 22.77 3.46 -7.16
CA GLN A 250 21.83 3.18 -8.27
C GLN A 250 22.10 4.05 -9.50
N LYS A 251 22.30 5.36 -9.32
CA LYS A 251 22.64 6.28 -10.41
C LYS A 251 23.98 5.92 -11.06
N SER A 252 25.00 5.58 -10.27
CA SER A 252 26.31 5.18 -10.80
C SER A 252 26.22 3.91 -11.67
N LEU A 253 25.48 2.90 -11.22
CA LEU A 253 25.24 1.67 -11.98
C LEU A 253 24.44 1.93 -13.28
N LEU A 254 23.41 2.77 -13.22
CA LEU A 254 22.65 3.17 -14.41
C LEU A 254 23.47 4.02 -15.38
N ARG A 255 24.39 4.87 -14.90
CA ARG A 255 25.34 5.60 -15.76
C ARG A 255 26.31 4.64 -16.45
N ALA A 256 26.85 3.65 -15.74
CA ALA A 256 27.68 2.61 -16.32
C ALA A 256 26.93 1.80 -17.40
N ALA A 257 25.67 1.43 -17.14
CA ALA A 257 24.82 0.79 -18.13
C ALA A 257 24.54 1.69 -19.35
N SER A 258 24.28 2.99 -19.13
CA SER A 258 24.09 3.96 -20.21
C SER A 258 25.35 4.16 -21.05
N PHE A 259 26.53 4.14 -20.41
CA PHE A 259 27.82 4.21 -21.08
C PHE A 259 28.05 2.97 -21.95
N GLY A 260 27.86 1.76 -21.40
CA GLY A 260 28.00 0.51 -22.16
C GLY A 260 27.02 0.38 -23.33
N LYS A 261 25.79 0.90 -23.18
CA LYS A 261 24.77 0.90 -24.24
C LYS A 261 25.24 1.62 -25.52
N CYS A 262 26.06 2.67 -25.41
CA CYS A 262 26.53 3.44 -26.57
C CYS A 262 27.41 2.62 -27.52
N PHE A 263 27.98 1.51 -27.06
CA PHE A 263 28.89 0.67 -27.84
C PHE A 263 28.22 -0.61 -28.36
N ILE A 264 26.89 -0.72 -28.24
CA ILE A 264 26.08 -1.85 -28.72
C ILE A 264 25.16 -1.38 -29.86
N ASP A 265 25.28 -1.98 -31.05
CA ASP A 265 24.54 -1.55 -32.25
C ASP A 265 23.02 -1.69 -32.14
N LYS A 266 22.51 -2.68 -31.38
CA LYS A 266 21.07 -2.98 -31.25
C LYS A 266 20.67 -3.38 -29.82
N PHE A 267 20.81 -2.46 -28.87
CA PHE A 267 20.38 -2.71 -27.49
C PHE A 267 18.87 -2.40 -27.28
N PRO A 268 18.07 -3.32 -26.71
CA PRO A 268 16.66 -3.08 -26.42
C PRO A 268 16.50 -2.05 -25.28
N PRO A 269 15.97 -0.84 -25.53
CA PRO A 269 15.87 0.22 -24.52
C PRO A 269 14.88 -0.09 -23.39
N GLU A 270 13.96 -1.04 -23.58
CA GLU A 270 12.83 -1.30 -22.69
C GLU A 270 13.28 -1.67 -21.27
N SER A 271 14.30 -2.53 -21.17
CA SER A 271 14.83 -3.00 -19.88
C SER A 271 15.40 -1.87 -19.03
N PHE A 272 16.19 -0.99 -19.66
CA PHE A 272 16.82 0.16 -19.03
C PHE A 272 15.79 1.21 -18.61
N VAL A 273 14.86 1.56 -19.51
CA VAL A 273 13.82 2.56 -19.24
C VAL A 273 12.90 2.08 -18.12
N ARG A 274 12.48 0.80 -18.15
CA ARG A 274 11.64 0.21 -17.11
C ARG A 274 12.33 0.20 -15.75
N MET A 275 13.61 -0.19 -15.68
CA MET A 275 14.36 -0.13 -14.43
C MET A 275 14.44 1.30 -13.87
N CYS A 276 14.67 2.30 -14.72
CA CYS A 276 14.68 3.71 -14.29
C CYS A 276 13.32 4.16 -13.74
N GLN A 277 12.22 3.74 -14.38
CA GLN A 277 10.86 4.03 -13.93
C GLN A 277 10.56 3.35 -12.58
N ASP A 278 10.85 2.06 -12.48
CA ASP A 278 10.65 1.24 -11.27
C ASP A 278 11.43 1.81 -10.09
N LEU A 279 12.72 2.13 -10.29
CA LEU A 279 13.57 2.71 -9.25
C LEU A 279 13.10 4.09 -8.80
N ARG A 280 12.57 4.92 -9.70
CA ARG A 280 12.03 6.22 -9.33
C ARG A 280 10.81 6.08 -8.42
N VAL A 281 9.91 5.14 -8.73
CA VAL A 281 8.75 4.83 -7.88
C VAL A 281 9.21 4.22 -6.55
N LEU A 282 10.11 3.24 -6.59
CA LEU A 282 10.67 2.59 -5.40
C LEU A 282 11.37 3.56 -4.46
N ASN A 283 12.19 4.47 -4.98
CA ASN A 283 12.88 5.45 -4.15
C ASN A 283 11.90 6.46 -3.54
N ALA A 284 10.86 6.86 -4.28
CA ALA A 284 9.83 7.74 -3.75
C ALA A 284 9.11 7.07 -2.57
N ILE A 285 8.68 5.81 -2.69
CA ILE A 285 7.97 5.12 -1.59
C ILE A 285 8.89 4.72 -0.42
N ARG A 286 10.20 4.54 -0.68
CA ARG A 286 11.22 4.27 0.35
C ARG A 286 11.63 5.51 1.13
N ASP A 287 11.27 6.71 0.66
CA ASP A 287 11.58 7.94 1.37
C ASP A 287 11.09 7.87 2.83
N TYR A 288 11.89 8.41 3.75
CA TYR A 288 11.64 8.31 5.19
C TYR A 288 10.29 8.93 5.60
N GLN A 289 9.76 9.87 4.82
CA GLN A 289 8.45 10.48 5.07
C GLN A 289 7.29 9.54 4.73
N ILE A 290 7.49 8.61 3.81
CA ILE A 290 6.47 7.67 3.32
C ILE A 290 6.59 6.31 4.03
N GLY A 291 7.83 5.81 4.19
CA GLY A 291 8.15 4.65 5.01
C GLY A 291 7.54 3.35 4.50
N ILE A 292 7.62 3.08 3.19
CA ILE A 292 7.27 1.79 2.59
C ILE A 292 8.56 1.15 2.04
N PRO A 293 9.27 0.33 2.84
CA PRO A 293 10.60 -0.13 2.49
C PRO A 293 10.57 -1.36 1.57
N LEU A 294 9.91 -1.28 0.41
CA LEU A 294 9.78 -2.40 -0.53
C LEU A 294 11.10 -2.74 -1.25
N THR A 295 11.42 -4.04 -1.34
CA THR A 295 12.51 -4.54 -2.20
C THR A 295 12.07 -4.57 -3.67
N PHE A 296 13.02 -4.59 -4.61
CA PHE A 296 12.69 -4.63 -6.05
C PHE A 296 11.99 -5.94 -6.46
N THR A 297 12.37 -7.08 -5.88
CA THR A 297 11.67 -8.36 -6.13
C THR A 297 10.23 -8.32 -5.63
N GLN A 298 9.99 -7.71 -4.47
CA GLN A 298 8.63 -7.52 -3.95
C GLN A 298 7.86 -6.54 -4.81
N TYR A 299 8.45 -5.43 -5.24
CA TYR A 299 7.82 -4.49 -6.16
C TYR A 299 7.45 -5.13 -7.50
N LYS A 300 8.25 -6.05 -8.04
CA LYS A 300 7.89 -6.79 -9.25
C LYS A 300 6.75 -7.79 -9.05
N ARG A 301 6.69 -8.43 -7.89
CA ARG A 301 5.61 -9.38 -7.54
C ARG A 301 4.32 -8.67 -7.16
N LEU A 302 4.45 -7.49 -6.58
CA LEU A 302 3.36 -6.64 -6.16
C LEU A 302 2.92 -5.79 -7.36
N THR A 303 1.71 -6.00 -7.87
CA THR A 303 1.22 -5.19 -8.98
C THR A 303 1.16 -3.70 -8.58
N ILE A 304 1.32 -2.81 -9.55
CA ILE A 304 1.28 -1.36 -9.33
C ILE A 304 -0.07 -0.95 -8.70
N GLU A 305 -1.16 -1.61 -9.09
CA GLU A 305 -2.49 -1.39 -8.51
C GLU A 305 -2.51 -1.62 -7.00
N VAL A 306 -1.92 -2.70 -6.51
CA VAL A 306 -1.85 -3.00 -5.07
C VAL A 306 -0.97 -1.99 -4.35
N LEU A 307 0.10 -1.50 -4.99
CA LEU A 307 0.91 -0.41 -4.42
C LEU A 307 0.07 0.86 -4.27
N LEU A 308 -0.70 1.23 -5.28
CA LEU A 308 -1.57 2.40 -5.25
C LEU A 308 -2.65 2.25 -4.17
N ASP A 309 -3.28 1.09 -4.06
CA ASP A 309 -4.25 0.80 -2.99
C ASP A 309 -3.65 0.98 -1.60
N ARG A 310 -2.41 0.52 -1.38
CA ARG A 310 -1.68 0.73 -0.13
C ARG A 310 -1.42 2.20 0.17
N LEU A 311 -1.02 2.98 -0.84
CA LEU A 311 -0.80 4.41 -0.70
C LEU A 311 -2.11 5.15 -0.37
N VAL A 312 -3.20 4.76 -1.03
CA VAL A 312 -4.55 5.28 -0.83
C VAL A 312 -5.05 4.99 0.59
N LEU A 313 -4.87 3.76 1.09
CA LEU A 313 -5.22 3.38 2.46
C LEU A 313 -4.41 4.17 3.50
N ARG A 314 -3.14 4.47 3.21
CA ARG A 314 -2.29 5.35 4.04
C ARG A 314 -2.57 6.84 3.86
N ARG A 315 -3.55 7.21 3.03
CA ARG A 315 -3.97 8.60 2.73
C ARG A 315 -2.88 9.43 2.03
N LEU A 316 -1.93 8.79 1.37
CA LEU A 316 -0.86 9.41 0.59
C LEU A 316 -1.32 9.71 -0.86
N TYR A 317 -2.47 10.38 -0.99
CA TYR A 317 -3.10 10.65 -2.29
C TYR A 317 -2.22 11.43 -3.27
N PRO A 318 -1.50 12.51 -2.88
CA PRO A 318 -0.68 13.27 -3.83
C PRO A 318 0.44 12.42 -4.46
N LEU A 319 1.05 11.54 -3.68
CA LEU A 319 2.08 10.64 -4.19
C LEU A 319 1.48 9.60 -5.15
N ALA A 320 0.34 9.01 -4.79
CA ALA A 320 -0.34 8.04 -5.63
C ALA A 320 -0.73 8.63 -7.00
N ILE A 321 -1.26 9.86 -7.02
CA ILE A 321 -1.60 10.58 -8.25
C ILE A 321 -0.35 10.81 -9.11
N ARG A 322 0.74 11.31 -8.51
CA ARG A 322 2.00 11.54 -9.24
C ARG A 322 2.59 10.25 -9.83
N ILE A 323 2.45 9.12 -9.13
CA ILE A 323 2.89 7.81 -9.65
C ILE A 323 2.01 7.39 -10.84
N CYS A 324 0.69 7.56 -10.76
CA CYS A 324 -0.23 7.26 -11.87
C CYS A 324 0.08 8.09 -13.12
N GLU A 325 0.27 9.40 -12.96
CA GLU A 325 0.63 10.31 -14.06
C GLU A 325 1.99 9.93 -14.67
N TYR A 326 2.97 9.60 -13.82
CA TYR A 326 4.31 9.22 -14.25
C TYR A 326 4.32 7.93 -15.06
N LEU A 327 3.57 6.91 -14.61
CA LEU A 327 3.45 5.62 -15.29
C LEU A 327 2.45 5.64 -16.46
N ARG A 328 1.75 6.76 -16.67
CA ARG A 328 0.72 6.94 -17.70
C ARG A 328 -0.34 5.83 -17.66
N LEU A 329 -0.79 5.49 -16.46
CA LEU A 329 -1.89 4.55 -16.28
C LEU A 329 -3.18 5.14 -16.88
N SER A 330 -4.07 4.27 -17.35
CA SER A 330 -5.38 4.69 -17.85
C SER A 330 -6.11 5.53 -16.80
N GLU A 331 -6.74 6.63 -17.21
CA GLU A 331 -7.43 7.58 -16.33
C GLU A 331 -8.45 6.88 -15.42
N ILE A 332 -9.16 5.88 -15.97
CA ILE A 332 -10.19 5.08 -15.27
C ILE A 332 -9.57 4.23 -14.16
N GLN A 333 -8.41 3.60 -14.41
CA GLN A 333 -7.75 2.70 -13.46
C GLN A 333 -6.80 3.43 -12.49
N GLY A 334 -6.35 4.63 -12.86
CA GLY A 334 -5.37 5.42 -12.12
C GLY A 334 -6.01 6.53 -11.27
N VAL A 335 -6.04 7.74 -11.82
CA VAL A 335 -6.35 8.96 -11.06
C VAL A 335 -7.81 9.01 -10.62
N SER A 336 -8.76 8.63 -11.49
CA SER A 336 -10.19 8.70 -11.18
C SER A 336 -10.57 7.79 -10.01
N ARG A 337 -9.99 6.58 -9.94
CA ARG A 337 -10.17 5.65 -8.82
C ARG A 337 -9.61 6.22 -7.50
N ILE A 338 -8.42 6.80 -7.54
CA ILE A 338 -7.78 7.39 -6.35
C ILE A 338 -8.60 8.57 -5.82
N LEU A 339 -9.10 9.42 -6.73
CA LEU A 339 -9.93 10.57 -6.39
C LEU A 339 -11.31 10.16 -5.84
N ALA A 340 -11.92 9.11 -6.39
CA ALA A 340 -13.16 8.54 -5.85
C ALA A 340 -12.96 8.04 -4.41
N HIS A 341 -11.87 7.33 -4.13
CA HIS A 341 -11.55 6.91 -2.76
C HIS A 341 -11.27 8.10 -1.83
N TRP A 342 -10.55 9.11 -2.32
CA TRP A 342 -10.33 10.36 -1.58
C TRP A 342 -11.65 11.05 -1.22
N ALA A 343 -12.59 11.14 -2.17
CA ALA A 343 -13.90 11.75 -1.95
C ALA A 343 -14.72 10.94 -0.94
N CYS A 344 -14.75 9.61 -1.06
CA CYS A 344 -15.38 8.71 -0.09
C CYS A 344 -14.79 8.86 1.32
N TYR A 345 -13.48 9.07 1.43
CA TYR A 345 -12.83 9.38 2.71
C TYR A 345 -13.20 10.77 3.22
N LYS A 346 -13.28 11.77 2.34
CA LYS A 346 -13.61 13.16 2.69
C LYS A 346 -15.01 13.28 3.26
N VAL A 347 -15.97 12.58 2.67
CA VAL A 347 -17.38 12.51 3.09
C VAL A 347 -17.54 11.97 4.52
N GLN A 348 -16.67 11.05 4.93
CA GLN A 348 -16.70 10.45 6.28
C GLN A 348 -16.27 11.42 7.40
N GLN A 349 -15.64 12.55 7.06
CA GLN A 349 -15.14 13.52 8.05
C GLN A 349 -16.29 14.34 8.67
N LYS A 350 -16.69 14.03 9.90
CA LYS A 350 -17.82 14.70 10.60
C LYS A 350 -17.51 16.10 11.12
N ASP A 351 -16.23 16.48 11.18
CA ASP A 351 -15.80 17.74 11.81
C ASP A 351 -16.05 18.99 10.94
N LYS A 352 -16.46 18.81 9.68
CA LYS A 352 -16.64 19.88 8.69
C LYS A 352 -18.09 19.99 8.26
N SER A 353 -18.51 21.20 7.88
CA SER A 353 -19.86 21.43 7.37
C SER A 353 -20.09 20.68 6.05
N ASP A 354 -21.33 20.25 5.82
CA ASP A 354 -21.71 19.51 4.62
C ASP A 354 -21.50 20.36 3.35
N GLU A 355 -21.65 21.68 3.44
CA GLU A 355 -21.40 22.64 2.36
C GLU A 355 -19.93 22.71 1.95
N GLU A 356 -19.03 22.88 2.91
CA GLU A 356 -17.60 22.95 2.64
C GLU A 356 -17.08 21.63 2.04
N VAL A 357 -17.59 20.49 2.52
CA VAL A 357 -17.21 19.19 1.99
C VAL A 357 -17.69 19.02 0.55
N ALA A 358 -18.94 19.36 0.26
CA ALA A 358 -19.49 19.28 -1.11
C ALA A 358 -18.71 20.19 -2.08
N HIS A 359 -18.44 21.44 -1.68
CA HIS A 359 -17.70 22.38 -2.51
C HIS A 359 -16.26 21.94 -2.76
N ALA A 360 -15.56 21.46 -1.72
CA ALA A 360 -14.18 20.99 -1.85
C ALA A 360 -14.06 19.74 -2.74
N ILE A 361 -15.06 18.85 -2.68
CA ILE A 361 -15.15 17.67 -3.55
C ILE A 361 -15.37 18.12 -5.00
N ASN A 362 -16.35 18.99 -5.25
CA ASN A 362 -16.65 19.48 -6.59
C ASN A 362 -15.48 20.27 -7.21
N GLN A 363 -14.77 21.10 -6.44
CA GLN A 363 -13.60 21.85 -6.93
C GLN A 363 -12.46 20.92 -7.40
N LYS A 364 -12.36 19.71 -6.85
CA LYS A 364 -11.30 18.74 -7.20
C LYS A 364 -11.72 17.73 -8.26
N LEU A 365 -12.99 17.34 -8.25
CA LEU A 365 -13.54 16.33 -9.15
C LEU A 365 -14.19 16.92 -10.41
N GLY A 366 -14.61 18.18 -10.37
CA GLY A 366 -15.42 18.81 -11.43
C GLY A 366 -14.77 18.79 -12.82
N ASP A 367 -13.44 18.82 -12.87
CA ASP A 367 -12.68 18.82 -14.13
C ASP A 367 -12.23 17.42 -14.56
N THR A 368 -12.44 16.38 -13.74
CA THR A 368 -11.90 15.04 -14.00
C THR A 368 -12.94 14.10 -14.63
N PRO A 369 -12.70 13.58 -15.85
CA PRO A 369 -13.63 12.69 -16.52
C PRO A 369 -13.69 11.30 -15.85
N GLY A 370 -14.88 10.69 -15.87
CA GLY A 370 -15.08 9.30 -15.47
C GLY A 370 -15.36 9.04 -13.99
N ILE A 371 -15.55 10.08 -13.18
CA ILE A 371 -15.93 9.93 -11.76
C ILE A 371 -17.44 10.11 -11.61
N SER A 372 -18.09 9.13 -10.96
CA SER A 372 -19.51 9.16 -10.64
C SER A 372 -19.73 9.78 -9.25
N TYR A 373 -20.38 10.93 -9.18
CA TYR A 373 -20.83 11.52 -7.92
C TYR A 373 -21.88 10.66 -7.23
N SER A 374 -22.64 9.84 -7.99
CA SER A 374 -23.62 8.90 -7.42
C SER A 374 -23.01 7.93 -6.41
N GLU A 375 -21.82 7.38 -6.67
CA GLU A 375 -21.13 6.46 -5.76
C GLU A 375 -20.68 7.17 -4.47
N ILE A 376 -20.16 8.39 -4.62
CA ILE A 376 -19.70 9.22 -3.50
C ILE A 376 -20.89 9.64 -2.63
N ALA A 377 -22.01 10.01 -3.25
CA ALA A 377 -23.25 10.35 -2.57
C ALA A 377 -23.87 9.14 -1.85
N ALA A 378 -23.83 7.95 -2.45
CA ALA A 378 -24.26 6.72 -1.79
C ALA A 378 -23.43 6.47 -0.52
N ARG A 379 -22.12 6.68 -0.58
CA ARG A 379 -21.25 6.58 0.60
C ARG A 379 -21.58 7.63 1.66
N ALA A 380 -21.94 8.85 1.25
CA ALA A 380 -22.39 9.91 2.18
C ALA A 380 -23.68 9.53 2.91
N TYR A 381 -24.62 8.94 2.19
CA TYR A 381 -25.85 8.42 2.76
C TYR A 381 -25.58 7.28 3.76
N ASP A 382 -24.71 6.33 3.43
CA ASP A 382 -24.32 5.24 4.33
C ASP A 382 -23.65 5.75 5.62
N CYS A 383 -23.00 6.93 5.56
CA CYS A 383 -22.42 7.61 6.72
C CYS A 383 -23.44 8.41 7.55
N GLY A 384 -24.72 8.43 7.14
CA GLY A 384 -25.81 9.18 7.77
C GLY A 384 -25.87 10.66 7.40
N ARG A 385 -25.09 11.13 6.41
CA ARG A 385 -25.05 12.54 5.96
C ARG A 385 -25.98 12.74 4.76
N THR A 386 -27.28 12.75 5.02
CA THR A 386 -28.30 12.84 3.96
C THR A 386 -28.24 14.15 3.18
N GLU A 387 -28.01 15.28 3.84
CA GLU A 387 -27.97 16.59 3.17
C GLU A 387 -26.73 16.74 2.30
N LEU A 388 -25.56 16.29 2.77
CA LEU A 388 -24.36 16.18 1.95
C LEU A 388 -24.57 15.30 0.71
N ALA A 389 -25.23 14.14 0.86
CA ALA A 389 -25.52 13.25 -0.26
C ALA A 389 -26.41 13.92 -1.32
N ILE A 390 -27.41 14.71 -0.92
CA ILE A 390 -28.25 15.48 -1.85
C ILE A 390 -27.43 16.53 -2.60
N LYS A 391 -26.60 17.31 -1.88
CA LYS A 391 -25.74 18.33 -2.50
C LYS A 391 -24.74 17.73 -3.49
N LEU A 392 -24.15 16.58 -3.18
CA LEU A 392 -23.24 15.88 -4.08
C LEU A 392 -23.95 15.37 -5.34
N LEU A 393 -25.21 14.93 -5.20
CA LEU A 393 -26.04 14.49 -6.33
C LEU A 393 -26.43 15.63 -7.28
N GLU A 394 -26.42 16.89 -6.84
CA GLU A 394 -26.67 18.03 -7.73
C GLU A 394 -25.54 18.25 -8.75
N TYR A 395 -24.33 17.74 -8.46
CA TYR A 395 -23.19 17.80 -9.37
C TYR A 395 -23.14 16.61 -10.35
N GLU A 396 -24.00 15.59 -10.20
CA GLU A 396 -24.07 14.47 -11.15
C GLU A 396 -24.82 14.91 -12.43
N PRO A 397 -24.18 14.87 -13.62
CA PRO A 397 -24.84 15.25 -14.87
C PRO A 397 -25.85 14.20 -15.37
N ARG A 398 -25.74 12.95 -14.91
CA ARG A 398 -26.58 11.84 -15.35
C ARG A 398 -27.80 11.68 -14.43
N SER A 399 -28.96 12.14 -14.91
CA SER A 399 -30.24 12.01 -14.21
C SER A 399 -30.61 10.55 -13.88
N GLY A 400 -30.28 9.61 -14.76
CA GLY A 400 -30.52 8.18 -14.57
C GLY A 400 -29.80 7.57 -13.38
N GLU A 401 -28.66 8.13 -12.95
CA GLU A 401 -27.94 7.71 -11.73
C GLU A 401 -28.43 8.47 -10.49
N GLN A 402 -28.86 9.71 -10.69
CA GLN A 402 -29.34 10.58 -9.62
C GLN A 402 -30.67 10.08 -9.02
N VAL A 403 -31.66 9.81 -9.87
CA VAL A 403 -33.04 9.51 -9.46
C VAL A 403 -33.16 8.23 -8.62
N PRO A 404 -32.53 7.08 -8.99
CA PRO A 404 -32.58 5.87 -8.17
C PRO A 404 -32.01 6.09 -6.76
N LEU A 405 -30.93 6.87 -6.63
CA LEU A 405 -30.36 7.14 -5.31
C LEU A 405 -31.27 8.05 -4.48
N LEU A 406 -31.91 9.06 -5.08
CA LEU A 406 -32.89 9.90 -4.40
C LEU A 406 -34.11 9.11 -3.88
N LEU A 407 -34.57 8.12 -4.66
CA LEU A 407 -35.62 7.19 -4.23
C LEU A 407 -35.16 6.35 -3.03
N LYS A 408 -33.94 5.78 -3.07
CA LYS A 408 -33.34 5.04 -1.94
C LYS A 408 -33.23 5.90 -0.67
N MET A 409 -32.96 7.19 -0.81
CA MET A 409 -32.90 8.16 0.29
C MET A 409 -34.26 8.64 0.79
N LYS A 410 -35.38 8.08 0.28
CA LYS A 410 -36.77 8.49 0.58
C LYS A 410 -37.09 9.96 0.27
N ARG A 411 -36.36 10.56 -0.68
CA ARG A 411 -36.59 11.93 -1.17
C ARG A 411 -37.49 11.91 -2.42
N SER A 412 -38.65 11.27 -2.28
CA SER A 412 -39.65 11.04 -3.35
C SER A 412 -40.02 12.27 -4.17
N LYS A 413 -40.28 13.40 -3.51
CA LYS A 413 -40.68 14.65 -4.19
C LYS A 413 -39.55 15.23 -5.04
N LEU A 414 -38.31 15.18 -4.54
CA LEU A 414 -37.11 15.65 -5.23
C LEU A 414 -36.74 14.71 -6.40
N ALA A 415 -36.90 13.40 -6.21
CA ALA A 415 -36.69 12.42 -7.27
C ALA A 415 -37.64 12.67 -8.45
N LEU A 416 -38.91 12.97 -8.17
CA LEU A 416 -39.90 13.27 -9.20
C LEU A 416 -39.58 14.57 -9.94
N SER A 417 -39.21 15.64 -9.23
CA SER A 417 -38.83 16.90 -9.89
C SER A 417 -37.59 16.73 -10.77
N LYS A 418 -36.57 15.99 -10.31
CA LYS A 418 -35.36 15.70 -11.10
C LYS A 418 -35.61 14.81 -12.31
N ALA A 419 -36.52 13.83 -12.19
CA ALA A 419 -36.94 13.04 -13.35
C ALA A 419 -37.65 13.90 -14.40
N ILE A 420 -38.53 14.83 -13.99
CA ILE A 420 -39.21 15.76 -14.90
C ILE A 420 -38.20 16.72 -15.57
N GLU A 421 -37.26 17.28 -14.80
CA GLU A 421 -36.19 18.15 -15.33
C GLU A 421 -35.32 17.44 -16.38
N SER A 422 -35.14 16.12 -16.25
CA SER A 422 -34.36 15.34 -17.22
C SER A 422 -35.06 15.15 -18.57
N GLY A 423 -36.38 15.32 -18.63
CA GLY A 423 -37.18 15.09 -19.84
C GLY A 423 -37.33 13.62 -20.25
N ASP A 424 -36.74 12.68 -19.51
CA ASP A 424 -36.84 11.25 -19.79
C ASP A 424 -38.18 10.69 -19.27
N THR A 425 -39.07 10.32 -20.20
CA THR A 425 -40.39 9.76 -19.86
C THR A 425 -40.30 8.45 -19.10
N ASP A 426 -39.30 7.61 -19.39
CA ASP A 426 -39.14 6.30 -18.76
C ASP A 426 -38.69 6.48 -17.30
N LEU A 427 -37.82 7.46 -17.05
CA LEU A 427 -37.41 7.80 -15.70
C LEU A 427 -38.57 8.36 -14.87
N VAL A 428 -39.42 9.20 -15.48
CA VAL A 428 -40.64 9.70 -14.83
C VAL A 428 -41.60 8.56 -14.51
N TYR A 429 -41.84 7.63 -15.45
CA TYR A 429 -42.68 6.45 -15.18
C TYR A 429 -42.11 5.59 -14.05
N THR A 430 -40.80 5.38 -14.04
CA THR A 430 -40.11 4.63 -12.99
C THR A 430 -40.38 5.24 -11.61
N VAL A 431 -40.24 6.56 -11.47
CA VAL A 431 -40.54 7.26 -10.22
C VAL A 431 -42.03 7.14 -9.86
N VAL A 432 -42.93 7.44 -10.80
CA VAL A 432 -44.38 7.43 -10.53
C VAL A 432 -44.86 6.05 -10.10
N LEU A 433 -44.41 4.99 -10.76
CA LEU A 433 -44.74 3.60 -10.39
C LEU A 433 -44.19 3.23 -9.01
N HIS A 434 -42.96 3.65 -8.70
CA HIS A 434 -42.39 3.47 -7.37
C HIS A 434 -43.21 4.20 -6.29
N LEU A 435 -43.63 5.45 -6.55
CA LEU A 435 -44.46 6.22 -5.63
C LEU A 435 -45.84 5.59 -5.41
N LYS A 436 -46.43 5.00 -6.44
CA LYS A 436 -47.71 4.29 -6.33
C LYS A 436 -47.65 3.10 -5.37
N ASN A 437 -46.52 2.41 -5.31
CA ASN A 437 -46.33 1.25 -4.44
C ASN A 437 -45.99 1.63 -3.00
N GLU A 438 -45.25 2.74 -2.80
CA GLU A 438 -44.79 3.16 -1.47
C GLU A 438 -45.76 4.10 -0.73
N LEU A 439 -46.53 4.91 -1.46
CA LEU A 439 -47.42 5.93 -0.87
C LEU A 439 -48.87 5.45 -0.81
N ASN A 440 -49.59 5.91 0.22
CA ASN A 440 -51.04 5.77 0.27
C ASN A 440 -51.69 6.51 -0.92
N ARG A 441 -52.81 5.98 -1.43
CA ARG A 441 -53.52 6.55 -2.60
C ARG A 441 -53.72 8.08 -2.50
N GLY A 442 -54.15 8.58 -1.34
CA GLY A 442 -54.36 10.01 -1.13
C GLY A 442 -53.07 10.85 -1.22
N THR A 443 -51.98 10.41 -0.59
CA THR A 443 -50.70 11.15 -0.62
C THR A 443 -50.01 11.05 -1.97
N PHE A 444 -50.18 9.93 -2.67
CA PHE A 444 -49.76 9.75 -4.05
C PHE A 444 -50.42 10.77 -4.98
N PHE A 445 -51.76 10.84 -4.98
CA PHE A 445 -52.50 11.79 -5.83
C PHE A 445 -52.18 13.24 -5.50
N MET A 446 -52.10 13.60 -4.21
CA MET A 446 -51.67 14.95 -3.79
C MET A 446 -50.28 15.31 -4.31
N THR A 447 -49.35 14.34 -4.35
CA THR A 447 -47.99 14.57 -4.87
C THR A 447 -48.00 14.76 -6.39
N LEU A 448 -48.81 14.00 -7.12
CA LEU A 448 -48.97 14.14 -8.57
C LEU A 448 -49.68 15.44 -8.97
N GLN A 449 -50.71 15.88 -8.22
CA GLN A 449 -51.41 17.14 -8.50
C GLN A 449 -50.47 18.36 -8.42
N ASN A 450 -49.49 18.32 -7.53
CA ASN A 450 -48.46 19.37 -7.45
C ASN A 450 -47.46 19.35 -8.63
N GLN A 451 -47.50 18.33 -9.49
CA GLN A 451 -46.57 18.13 -10.61
C GLN A 451 -47.35 17.76 -11.90
N PRO A 452 -47.84 18.75 -12.67
CA PRO A 452 -48.79 18.51 -13.76
C PRO A 452 -48.23 17.64 -14.88
N VAL A 453 -46.91 17.69 -15.13
CA VAL A 453 -46.24 16.86 -16.15
C VAL A 453 -46.34 15.37 -15.76
N ALA A 454 -46.00 15.03 -14.52
CA ALA A 454 -46.10 13.65 -14.03
C ALA A 454 -47.54 13.14 -14.03
N LEU A 455 -48.51 13.99 -13.68
CA LEU A 455 -49.93 13.65 -13.71
C LEU A 455 -50.44 13.40 -15.13
N SER A 456 -49.99 14.18 -16.12
CA SER A 456 -50.36 13.97 -17.52
C SER A 456 -49.85 12.63 -18.07
N LEU A 457 -48.59 12.29 -17.76
CA LEU A 457 -47.98 11.00 -18.11
C LEU A 457 -48.68 9.85 -17.39
N TYR A 458 -49.01 10.00 -16.11
CA TYR A 458 -49.74 8.98 -15.36
C TYR A 458 -51.16 8.74 -15.93
N ARG A 459 -51.87 9.79 -16.36
CA ARG A 459 -53.16 9.64 -17.06
C ARG A 459 -53.01 8.87 -18.36
N GLN A 460 -51.95 9.13 -19.13
CA GLN A 460 -51.67 8.39 -20.35
C GLN A 460 -51.41 6.91 -20.06
N PHE A 461 -50.64 6.60 -19.01
CA PHE A 461 -50.43 5.23 -18.55
C PHE A 461 -51.74 4.54 -18.13
N CYS A 462 -52.60 5.23 -17.36
CA CYS A 462 -53.89 4.68 -16.92
C CYS A 462 -54.86 4.43 -18.08
N LYS A 463 -54.83 5.25 -19.15
CA LYS A 463 -55.64 5.00 -20.37
C LYS A 463 -55.38 3.63 -20.99
N HIS A 464 -54.14 3.15 -20.92
CA HIS A 464 -53.75 1.87 -21.51
C HIS A 464 -53.90 0.68 -20.55
N GLN A 465 -53.53 0.82 -19.28
CA GLN A 465 -53.51 -0.32 -18.34
C GLN A 465 -54.64 -0.33 -17.31
N GLU A 466 -55.05 0.82 -16.77
CA GLU A 466 -55.97 0.89 -15.63
C GLU A 466 -57.08 1.93 -15.85
N ARG A 467 -58.14 1.52 -16.56
CA ARG A 467 -59.27 2.41 -16.88
C ARG A 467 -60.09 2.84 -15.66
N GLU A 468 -60.19 2.00 -14.63
CA GLU A 468 -60.94 2.34 -13.42
C GLU A 468 -60.24 3.42 -12.57
N THR A 469 -58.90 3.35 -12.43
CA THR A 469 -58.14 4.40 -11.71
C THR A 469 -58.15 5.72 -12.46
N LEU A 470 -58.26 5.69 -13.80
CA LEU A 470 -58.47 6.90 -14.61
C LEU A 470 -59.82 7.56 -14.32
N LYS A 471 -60.89 6.78 -14.14
CA LYS A 471 -62.21 7.30 -13.75
C LYS A 471 -62.16 7.96 -12.38
N ASP A 472 -61.50 7.33 -11.41
CA ASP A 472 -61.31 7.90 -10.06
C ASP A 472 -60.56 9.23 -10.12
N LEU A 473 -59.52 9.32 -10.95
CA LEU A 473 -58.77 10.56 -11.16
C LEU A 473 -59.64 11.70 -11.73
N TYR A 474 -60.44 11.42 -12.77
CA TYR A 474 -61.33 12.43 -13.35
C TYR A 474 -62.41 12.91 -12.37
N ASN A 475 -62.89 12.02 -11.50
CA ASN A 475 -63.81 12.37 -10.43
C ASN A 475 -63.14 13.22 -9.34
N GLN A 476 -61.89 12.94 -8.99
CA GLN A 476 -61.15 13.71 -7.97
C GLN A 476 -60.73 15.10 -8.45
N ASP A 477 -60.42 15.25 -9.74
CA ASP A 477 -60.03 16.52 -10.34
C ASP A 477 -61.23 17.34 -10.84
N ASP A 478 -62.48 16.97 -10.49
CA ASP A 478 -63.74 17.59 -10.93
C ASP A 478 -63.82 17.86 -12.45
N SER A 479 -63.15 17.02 -13.25
CA SER A 479 -63.04 17.19 -14.70
C SER A 479 -64.21 16.51 -15.41
N HIS A 480 -65.41 17.10 -15.29
CA HIS A 480 -66.66 16.53 -15.82
C HIS A 480 -66.63 16.25 -17.33
N GLN A 481 -65.88 17.05 -18.10
CA GLN A 481 -65.75 16.87 -19.56
C GLN A 481 -64.99 15.59 -19.93
N GLU A 482 -63.84 15.34 -19.29
CA GLU A 482 -63.04 14.14 -19.49
C GLU A 482 -63.77 12.88 -19.00
N LEU A 483 -64.51 13.00 -17.89
CA LEU A 483 -65.36 11.93 -17.38
C LEU A 483 -66.48 11.56 -18.36
N GLY A 484 -67.14 12.55 -18.96
CA GLY A 484 -68.12 12.35 -20.02
C GLY A 484 -67.51 11.63 -21.22
N ASN A 485 -66.34 12.07 -21.69
CA ASN A 485 -65.61 11.43 -22.78
C ASN A 485 -65.24 9.97 -22.45
N PHE A 486 -64.84 9.69 -21.21
CA PHE A 486 -64.53 8.34 -20.75
C PHE A 486 -65.74 7.41 -20.82
N HIS A 487 -66.92 7.87 -20.38
CA HIS A 487 -68.16 7.10 -20.45
C HIS A 487 -68.59 6.83 -21.90
N VAL A 488 -68.46 7.84 -22.77
CA VAL A 488 -68.72 7.70 -24.21
C VAL A 488 -67.80 6.66 -24.82
N HIS A 489 -66.48 6.75 -24.61
CA HIS A 489 -65.52 5.76 -25.14
C HIS A 489 -65.77 4.34 -24.60
N SER A 490 -66.12 4.22 -23.32
CA SER A 490 -66.44 2.94 -22.70
C SER A 490 -67.72 2.31 -23.25
N SER A 491 -68.64 3.10 -23.83
CA SER A 491 -69.87 2.59 -24.47
C SER A 491 -69.64 2.03 -25.89
N TYR A 492 -68.51 2.37 -26.51
CA TYR A 492 -68.12 1.91 -27.85
C TYR A 492 -67.09 0.75 -27.83
N SER A 493 -66.52 0.43 -26.65
CA SER A 493 -65.68 -0.77 -26.44
C SER A 493 -66.54 -1.93 -26.00
#